data_AF-A0A9J5Z8Q4-F1
#
_entry.id   AF-A0A9J5Z8Q4-F1
#
_cell.length_a   1.000
_cell.length_b   1.000
_cell.length_c   1.000
_cell.angle_alpha   90.00
_cell.angle_beta   90.00
_cell.angle_gamma   90.00
#
_symmetry.space_group_name_H-M   'P 1'
#
loop_
_entity.id
_entity.type
_entity.pdbx_description
1 polymer ?
#
loop_
_entity_poly.entity_id
_entity_poly.type
_entity_poly.pdbx_seq_one_letter_code
_entity_poly.pdbx_strand_id
1 'polypeptide(L)'
;MKIPCLAIEDTMETFMRTLIAYDQHSSKVNVYPYISNYAHIMTQLIGSHRDVKFLRKKQIILEDIGDDKQVASIFKKLSDEVEITSFYYVEECIKLTQHCEKPWSQMKASLRHNYFSSPWVGAST
;
A
#
# COMPACT_ATOMS: atom_id res chain seq x y z
N MET A 1 -6.70 8.13 7.47
CA MET A 1 -5.87 8.25 6.26
C MET A 1 -6.72 8.05 5.02
N LYS A 2 -6.57 8.91 4.00
CA LYS A 2 -7.03 8.66 2.63
C LYS A 2 -5.78 8.44 1.79
N ILE A 3 -5.71 7.29 1.12
CA ILE A 3 -4.62 7.00 0.18
C ILE A 3 -4.98 7.70 -1.13
N PRO A 4 -4.07 8.48 -1.73
CA PRO A 4 -4.34 9.12 -3.02
C PRO A 4 -4.55 8.05 -4.10
N CYS A 5 -5.44 8.35 -5.04
CA CYS A 5 -5.68 7.46 -6.16
C CYS A 5 -4.44 7.43 -7.08
N LEU A 6 -4.08 6.25 -7.56
CA LEU A 6 -2.99 6.03 -8.50
C LEU A 6 -3.54 5.63 -9.88
N ALA A 7 -2.98 6.24 -10.91
CA ALA A 7 -3.05 5.76 -12.27
C ALA A 7 -1.71 5.09 -12.59
N ILE A 8 -1.75 3.84 -13.06
CA ILE A 8 -0.56 3.04 -13.37
C ILE A 8 -0.37 3.03 -14.88
N GLU A 9 0.59 3.83 -15.34
CA GLU A 9 1.06 3.83 -16.71
C GLU A 9 2.41 3.10 -16.82
N ASP A 10 2.76 2.62 -18.02
CA ASP A 10 4.04 1.92 -18.28
C ASP A 10 5.27 2.76 -17.89
N THR A 11 5.15 4.10 -17.96
CA THR A 11 6.20 5.05 -17.60
C THR A 11 6.31 5.30 -16.10
N MET A 12 5.33 4.86 -15.31
CA MET A 12 5.28 5.17 -13.88
C MET A 12 6.42 4.50 -13.11
N GLU A 13 6.83 3.30 -13.51
CA GLU A 13 7.99 2.63 -12.89
C GLU A 13 9.25 3.52 -13.01
N THR A 14 9.57 3.98 -14.22
CA THR A 14 10.73 4.83 -14.49
C THR A 14 10.60 6.20 -13.82
N PHE A 15 9.41 6.78 -13.83
CA PHE A 15 9.13 8.06 -13.19
C PHE A 15 9.32 8.00 -11.67
N MET A 16 8.75 7.00 -11.01
CA MET A 16 8.88 6.79 -9.57
C MET A 16 10.34 6.54 -9.18
N ARG A 17 11.08 5.73 -9.94
CA ARG A 17 12.51 5.51 -9.72
C ARG A 17 13.33 6.79 -9.83
N THR A 18 13.03 7.62 -10.83
CA THR A 18 13.71 8.89 -11.03
C THR A 18 13.45 9.85 -9.87
N LEU A 19 12.20 9.88 -9.38
CA LEU A 19 11.84 10.69 -8.22
C LEU A 19 12.49 10.18 -6.93
N ILE A 20 12.54 8.86 -6.70
CA ILE A 20 13.21 8.26 -5.53
C ILE A 20 14.71 8.56 -5.58
N ALA A 21 15.36 8.39 -6.73
CA ALA A 21 16.77 8.72 -6.89
C ALA A 21 17.03 10.22 -6.67
N TYR A 22 16.15 11.09 -7.16
CA TYR A 22 16.21 12.53 -6.88
C TYR A 22 16.07 12.83 -5.38
N ASP A 23 15.11 12.19 -4.71
CA ASP A 23 14.82 12.35 -3.28
C ASP A 23 16.00 11.89 -2.42
N GLN A 24 16.63 10.76 -2.76
CA GLN A 24 17.80 10.19 -2.07
C GLN A 24 19.11 10.95 -2.35
N HIS A 25 19.34 11.40 -3.59
CA HIS A 25 20.56 12.14 -3.96
C HIS A 25 20.46 13.65 -3.75
N SER A 26 19.26 14.18 -3.51
CA SER A 26 19.08 15.57 -3.11
C SER A 26 19.69 15.77 -1.73
N SER A 27 20.97 16.15 -1.70
CA SER A 27 21.73 16.51 -0.50
C SER A 27 21.20 17.79 0.21
N LYS A 28 19.98 18.24 -0.11
CA LYS A 28 19.31 19.35 0.56
C LYS A 28 18.76 18.86 1.89
N VAL A 29 19.46 19.25 2.96
CA VAL A 29 19.23 18.98 4.40
C VAL A 29 17.79 19.18 4.91
N ASN A 30 16.87 19.74 4.11
CA ASN A 30 15.49 20.03 4.50
C ASN A 30 14.42 19.34 3.64
N VAL A 31 14.78 18.46 2.70
CA VAL A 31 13.80 17.68 1.96
C VAL A 31 13.67 16.32 2.64
N TYR A 32 12.63 16.15 3.45
CA TYR A 32 12.25 14.83 3.94
C TYR A 32 11.98 13.91 2.75
N PRO A 33 12.37 12.63 2.82
CA PRO A 33 12.24 11.72 1.68
C PRO A 33 10.79 11.25 1.50
N TYR A 34 9.90 12.19 1.15
CA TYR A 34 8.46 11.97 1.09
C TYR A 34 8.09 10.95 0.02
N ILE A 35 8.78 10.99 -1.13
CA ILE A 35 8.50 10.10 -2.25
C ILE A 35 9.02 8.70 -1.94
N SER A 36 10.22 8.60 -1.36
CA SER A 36 10.77 7.32 -0.93
C SER A 36 9.90 6.67 0.16
N ASN A 37 9.43 7.46 1.12
CA ASN A 37 8.52 6.99 2.18
C ASN A 37 7.16 6.57 1.63
N TYR A 38 6.61 7.31 0.67
CA TYR A 38 5.37 6.95 0.00
C TYR A 38 5.52 5.65 -0.79
N ALA A 39 6.57 5.54 -1.60
CA ALA A 39 6.88 4.33 -2.34
C ALA A 39 6.97 3.14 -1.38
N HIS A 40 7.69 3.27 -0.28
CA HIS A 40 7.78 2.20 0.72
C HIS A 40 6.43 1.78 1.32
N ILE A 41 5.55 2.71 1.66
CA ILE A 41 4.21 2.36 2.17
C ILE A 41 3.41 1.62 1.10
N MET A 42 3.48 2.09 -0.14
CA MET A 42 2.76 1.46 -1.25
C MET A 42 3.28 0.06 -1.55
N THR A 43 4.59 -0.20 -1.42
CA THR A 43 5.15 -1.55 -1.58
C THR A 43 4.78 -2.48 -0.43
N GLN A 44 4.69 -1.97 0.81
CA GLN A 44 4.17 -2.75 1.94
C GLN A 44 2.67 -3.07 1.79
N LEU A 45 1.90 -2.16 1.19
CA LEU A 45 0.47 -2.37 0.93
C LEU A 45 0.22 -3.34 -0.24
N ILE A 46 1.12 -3.37 -1.23
CA ILE A 46 1.01 -4.17 -2.45
C ILE A 46 2.03 -5.32 -2.40
N GLY A 47 1.76 -6.32 -1.56
CA GLY A 47 2.60 -7.52 -1.45
C GLY A 47 2.27 -8.59 -2.50
N SER A 48 1.04 -8.62 -3.00
CA SER A 48 0.57 -9.64 -3.93
C SER A 48 -0.44 -9.10 -4.95
N HIS A 49 -0.64 -9.86 -6.04
CA HIS A 49 -1.69 -9.60 -7.03
C HIS A 49 -3.10 -9.52 -6.41
N ARG A 50 -3.35 -10.16 -5.26
CA ARG A 50 -4.64 -10.09 -4.56
C ARG A 50 -4.86 -8.71 -3.95
N ASP A 51 -3.79 -8.08 -3.49
CA ASP A 51 -3.83 -6.74 -2.89
C ASP A 51 -4.07 -5.70 -3.99
N VAL A 52 -3.45 -5.85 -5.15
CA VAL A 52 -3.73 -5.03 -6.35
C VAL A 52 -5.21 -5.12 -6.71
N LYS A 53 -5.76 -6.34 -6.79
CA LYS A 53 -7.18 -6.56 -7.09
C LYS A 53 -8.11 -5.93 -6.06
N PHE A 54 -7.74 -5.97 -4.78
CA PHE A 54 -8.50 -5.32 -3.71
C PHE A 54 -8.46 -3.79 -3.83
N LEU A 55 -7.30 -3.21 -4.14
CA LEU A 55 -7.12 -1.76 -4.31
C LEU A 55 -7.85 -1.23 -5.54
N ARG A 56 -7.86 -1.98 -6.66
CA ARG A 56 -8.71 -1.70 -7.83
C ARG A 56 -10.20 -1.69 -7.47
N LYS A 57 -10.67 -2.69 -6.72
CA LYS A 57 -12.07 -2.75 -6.25
C LYS A 57 -12.43 -1.56 -5.34
N LYS A 58 -11.44 -1.02 -4.63
CA LYS A 58 -11.59 0.18 -3.79
C LYS A 58 -11.44 1.49 -4.55
N GLN A 59 -11.25 1.44 -5.87
CA GLN A 59 -10.97 2.60 -6.73
C GLN A 59 -9.78 3.43 -6.26
N ILE A 60 -8.82 2.79 -5.59
CA ILE A 60 -7.53 3.41 -5.25
C ILE A 60 -6.61 3.34 -6.46
N ILE A 61 -6.69 2.26 -7.24
CA ILE A 61 -6.06 2.15 -8.56
C ILE A 61 -7.18 2.38 -9.58
N LEU A 62 -7.13 3.50 -10.30
CA LEU A 62 -8.22 3.96 -11.17
C LEU A 62 -8.06 3.47 -12.62
N GLU A 63 -6.86 3.61 -13.16
CA GLU A 63 -6.51 3.23 -14.53
C GLU A 63 -5.15 2.53 -14.52
N ASP A 64 -5.01 1.49 -15.33
CA ASP A 64 -3.95 0.52 -15.22
C ASP A 64 -3.84 -0.28 -16.53
N ILE A 65 -2.63 -0.35 -17.10
CA ILE A 65 -2.35 -0.97 -18.40
C ILE A 65 -1.97 -2.47 -18.25
N GLY A 66 -1.77 -2.97 -17.02
CA GLY A 66 -1.16 -4.26 -16.74
C GLY A 66 -2.06 -5.33 -16.11
N ASP A 67 -1.59 -6.58 -16.14
CA ASP A 67 -2.14 -7.65 -15.27
C ASP A 67 -1.84 -7.33 -13.79
N ASP A 68 -2.68 -7.81 -12.87
CA ASP A 68 -2.49 -7.60 -11.42
C ASP A 68 -1.08 -8.02 -10.96
N LYS A 69 -0.49 -9.02 -11.64
CA LYS A 69 0.88 -9.49 -11.39
C LYS A 69 1.95 -8.51 -11.85
N GLN A 70 1.75 -7.84 -12.98
CA GLN A 70 2.72 -6.86 -13.50
C GLN A 70 2.79 -5.66 -12.55
N VAL A 71 1.64 -5.17 -12.11
CA VAL A 71 1.55 -4.10 -11.10
C VAL A 71 2.27 -4.49 -9.82
N ALA A 72 1.98 -5.66 -9.27
CA ALA A 72 2.68 -6.15 -8.08
C ALA A 72 4.19 -6.27 -8.30
N SER A 73 4.63 -6.66 -9.51
CA SER A 73 6.05 -6.71 -9.85
C SER A 73 6.71 -5.33 -9.90
N ILE A 74 6.02 -4.29 -10.38
CA ILE A 74 6.55 -2.92 -10.40
C ILE A 74 6.84 -2.46 -8.97
N PHE A 75 5.85 -2.59 -8.08
CA PHE A 75 6.02 -2.22 -6.67
C PHE A 75 7.08 -3.07 -5.98
N LYS A 76 7.16 -4.37 -6.27
CA LYS A 76 8.22 -5.22 -5.73
C LYS A 76 9.63 -4.77 -6.17
N LYS A 77 9.80 -4.39 -7.43
CA LYS A 77 11.09 -3.86 -7.90
C LYS A 77 11.41 -2.50 -7.29
N LEU A 78 10.39 -1.65 -7.09
CA LEU A 78 10.54 -0.37 -6.40
C LEU A 78 11.00 -0.57 -4.95
N SER A 79 10.55 -1.61 -4.23
CA SER A 79 11.02 -1.84 -2.86
C SER A 79 12.50 -2.21 -2.76
N ASP A 80 13.06 -2.84 -3.79
CA ASP A 80 14.47 -3.26 -3.79
C ASP A 80 15.43 -2.06 -3.87
N GLU A 81 14.97 -0.90 -4.36
CA GLU A 81 15.79 0.31 -4.57
C GLU A 81 15.53 1.42 -3.55
N VAL A 82 14.52 1.26 -2.68
CA VAL A 82 14.17 2.26 -1.67
C VAL A 82 14.97 2.01 -0.40
N GLU A 83 16.07 2.73 -0.23
CA GLU A 83 16.77 2.85 1.04
C GLU A 83 16.12 3.93 1.91
N ILE A 84 15.52 3.52 3.05
CA ILE A 84 14.88 4.47 3.97
C ILE A 84 15.86 4.87 5.05
N THR A 85 16.32 6.11 4.99
CA THR A 85 17.16 6.71 6.04
C THR A 85 16.32 7.42 7.10
N SER A 86 15.13 7.91 6.76
CA SER A 86 14.17 8.52 7.71
C SER A 86 12.72 8.32 7.28
N PHE A 87 11.91 7.69 8.14
CA PHE A 87 10.51 7.37 7.83
C PHE A 87 9.56 8.43 8.40
N TYR A 88 8.91 9.22 7.54
CA TYR A 88 8.02 10.30 7.98
C TYR A 88 6.71 9.78 8.59
N TYR A 89 6.26 8.61 8.17
CA TYR A 89 4.98 8.04 8.58
C TYR A 89 5.08 7.09 9.78
N VAL A 90 6.20 7.04 10.52
CA VAL A 90 6.39 6.11 11.66
C VAL A 90 5.21 6.19 12.62
N GLU A 91 4.84 7.41 13.03
CA GLU A 91 3.81 7.62 14.04
C GLU A 91 2.42 7.20 13.54
N GLU A 92 2.12 7.46 12.28
CA GLU A 92 0.85 7.06 11.65
C GLU A 92 0.79 5.54 11.44
N CYS A 93 1.91 4.90 11.06
CA CYS A 93 2.01 3.45 11.00
C CYS A 93 1.85 2.81 12.39
N ILE A 94 2.44 3.38 13.44
CA ILE A 94 2.26 2.90 14.82
C ILE A 94 0.79 3.03 15.23
N LYS A 95 0.12 4.16 14.96
CA LYS A 95 -1.31 4.34 15.25
C LYS A 95 -2.18 3.34 14.49
N LEU A 96 -1.85 3.04 13.23
CA LEU A 96 -2.52 2.03 12.43
C LEU A 96 -2.32 0.63 12.99
N THR A 97 -1.08 0.25 13.33
CA THR A 97 -0.76 -1.04 13.94
C THR A 97 -1.51 -1.20 15.27
N GLN A 98 -1.49 -0.20 16.14
CA GLN A 98 -2.25 -0.20 17.39
C GLN A 98 -3.76 -0.31 17.15
N HIS A 99 -4.30 0.29 16.09
CA HIS A 99 -5.70 0.14 15.73
C HIS A 99 -6.03 -1.27 15.23
N CYS A 100 -5.14 -1.89 14.46
CA CYS A 100 -5.28 -3.26 13.97
C CYS A 100 -5.10 -4.31 15.09
N GLU A 101 -4.23 -4.04 16.05
CA GLU A 101 -3.99 -4.91 17.22
C GLU A 101 -5.07 -4.81 18.29
N LYS A 102 -5.95 -3.80 18.22
CA LYS A 102 -7.08 -3.71 19.15
C LYS A 102 -7.95 -4.98 19.02
N PRO A 103 -8.26 -5.65 20.14
CA PRO A 103 -9.08 -6.87 20.14
C PRO A 103 -10.42 -6.68 19.42
N TRP A 104 -11.01 -5.49 19.52
CA TRP A 104 -12.25 -5.15 18.82
C TRP A 104 -12.11 -5.10 17.29
N SER A 105 -10.99 -4.61 16.77
CA SER A 105 -10.71 -4.58 15.33
C SER A 105 -10.47 -5.98 14.79
N GLN A 106 -9.72 -6.81 15.53
CA GLN A 106 -9.53 -8.23 15.21
C GLN A 106 -10.85 -9.01 15.29
N MET A 107 -11.65 -8.80 16.32
CA MET A 107 -12.95 -9.44 16.50
C MET A 107 -13.93 -9.03 15.40
N LYS A 108 -13.95 -7.75 15.00
CA LYS A 108 -14.75 -7.27 13.86
C LYS A 108 -14.27 -7.85 12.52
N ALA A 109 -12.96 -7.99 12.32
CA ALA A 109 -12.39 -8.64 11.14
C ALA A 109 -12.77 -10.13 11.08
N SER A 110 -12.64 -10.84 12.21
CA SER A 110 -13.03 -12.25 12.34
C SER A 110 -14.53 -12.47 12.17
N LEU A 111 -15.38 -11.60 12.73
CA LEU A 111 -16.82 -11.62 12.50
C LEU A 111 -17.17 -11.35 11.04
N ARG A 112 -16.53 -10.35 10.41
CA ARG A 112 -16.79 -10.05 9.00
C ARG A 112 -16.33 -11.17 8.07
N HIS A 113 -15.20 -11.79 8.39
CA HIS A 113 -14.70 -12.95 7.66
C HIS A 113 -15.64 -14.13 7.88
N ASN A 114 -15.78 -14.63 9.10
CA ASN A 114 -16.48 -15.89 9.37
C ASN A 114 -18.00 -15.82 9.20
N TYR A 115 -18.61 -14.67 9.49
CA TYR A 115 -20.06 -14.51 9.53
C TYR A 115 -20.64 -13.98 8.21
N PHE A 116 -19.89 -13.14 7.47
CA PHE A 116 -20.36 -12.57 6.19
C PHE A 116 -19.72 -13.22 4.95
N SER A 117 -18.71 -14.09 5.07
CA SER A 117 -18.21 -14.89 3.92
C SER A 117 -19.00 -16.19 3.70
N SER A 118 -19.79 -16.61 4.69
CA SER A 118 -20.55 -17.86 4.65
C SER A 118 -22.05 -17.53 4.67
N PRO A 119 -22.77 -17.65 3.54
CA PRO A 119 -24.20 -17.31 3.45
C PRO A 119 -25.11 -18.14 4.37
N TRP A 120 -24.59 -19.24 4.93
CA TRP A 120 -25.38 -20.31 5.55
C TRP A 120 -25.38 -20.29 7.09
N VAL A 121 -24.62 -19.42 7.74
CA VAL A 121 -24.49 -19.43 9.22
C VAL A 121 -25.54 -18.51 9.90
N GLY A 122 -26.26 -17.68 9.14
CA GLY A 122 -27.27 -16.77 9.67
C GLY A 122 -28.70 -17.35 9.83
N ALA A 123 -28.94 -18.61 9.45
CA ALA A 123 -30.29 -19.20 9.42
C ALA A 123 -30.52 -20.33 10.44
N SER A 124 -29.70 -20.41 11.49
CA SER A 124 -29.93 -21.37 12.58
C SER A 124 -29.42 -20.80 13.89
N THR A 125 -30.23 -20.03 14.58
CA THR A 125 -30.95 -20.46 15.80
C THR A 125 -32.06 -19.46 16.10
#